data_AF-A0A0Q4XZ09-F1
#
_entry.id   AF-A0A0Q4XZ09-F1
#
_cell.length_a   1.000
_cell.length_b   1.000
_cell.length_c   1.000
_cell.angle_alpha   90.00
_cell.angle_beta   90.00
_cell.angle_gamma   90.00
#
_symmetry.space_group_name_H-M   'P 1'
#
loop_
_entity.id
_entity.type
_entity.pdbx_description
1 polymer ?
#
loop_
_entity_poly.entity_id
_entity_poly.type
_entity_poly.pdbx_seq_one_letter_code
_entity_poly.pdbx_strand_id
1 'polypeptide(L)'
;MAGAQTSGNYEPQRGQAGKDVIWIPSPDEVVNRMLQMAEVKASDRVFDLGSGDGKIAIAAGRNYGARSTGLEFNPDMVQLSNRLAKEAGVADKVNFRQADIFVADFSSATVVTMYLLPELNLRLRPKLFTMPPGTRVVSHSFTMGDWQPDETARAGTGEVFLWRIPANASGQWKLTAPGVAEAGLRFSQKYQMLEGDAEFGPLRASIVQPRLSGDVLRFQVRDPSGVVLSFDGKVAGNRITGTVSRPGQAATPFQATREGEPSPIAERAPDPAELSSASLAASLAR
;
A
#
# COMPACT_ATOMS: atom_id res chain seq x y z
N MET A 1 -11.40 -19.80 -33.25
CA MET A 1 -10.28 -20.76 -33.18
C MET A 1 -9.01 -19.96 -32.97
N ALA A 2 -8.42 -20.03 -31.78
CA ALA A 2 -7.18 -19.34 -31.46
C ALA A 2 -6.03 -20.09 -32.13
N GLY A 3 -5.31 -19.42 -33.03
CA GLY A 3 -4.12 -19.97 -33.66
C GLY A 3 -3.02 -20.10 -32.61
N ALA A 4 -2.58 -21.34 -32.38
CA ALA A 4 -1.31 -21.60 -31.69
C ALA A 4 -0.19 -21.02 -32.56
N GLN A 5 0.50 -19.98 -32.07
CA GLN A 5 1.78 -19.57 -32.64
C GLN A 5 2.88 -20.45 -32.04
N THR A 6 3.49 -21.24 -32.92
CA THR A 6 4.67 -22.05 -32.67
C THR A 6 5.94 -21.19 -32.63
N SER A 7 6.73 -21.34 -31.57
CA SER A 7 8.21 -21.24 -31.54
C SER A 7 8.88 -20.14 -32.38
N GLY A 8 8.50 -18.89 -32.17
CA GLY A 8 9.32 -17.70 -32.47
C GLY A 8 9.57 -16.94 -31.17
N ASN A 9 10.70 -16.22 -31.05
CA ASN A 9 10.94 -15.34 -29.90
C ASN A 9 9.81 -14.30 -29.82
N TYR A 10 8.87 -14.50 -28.91
CA TYR A 10 7.80 -13.54 -28.66
C TYR A 10 8.39 -12.19 -28.25
N GLU A 11 8.02 -11.15 -28.99
CA GLU A 11 8.36 -9.75 -28.73
C GLU A 11 7.05 -8.95 -28.58
N PRO A 12 6.83 -8.29 -27.44
CA PRO A 12 5.60 -7.56 -27.20
C PRO A 12 5.62 -6.23 -27.95
N GLN A 13 4.48 -5.86 -28.50
CA GLN A 13 4.31 -4.58 -29.18
C GLN A 13 3.68 -3.58 -28.23
N ARG A 14 4.28 -2.39 -28.08
CA ARG A 14 3.69 -1.30 -27.28
C ARG A 14 2.26 -1.05 -27.76
N GLY A 15 1.31 -1.01 -26.82
CA GLY A 15 -0.11 -0.80 -27.11
C GLY A 15 -0.88 -2.06 -27.52
N GLN A 16 -0.25 -3.24 -27.52
CA GLN A 16 -0.97 -4.50 -27.76
C GLN A 16 -2.09 -4.69 -26.72
N ALA A 17 -3.23 -5.23 -27.16
CA ALA A 17 -4.36 -5.51 -26.29
C ALA A 17 -4.01 -6.62 -25.28
N GLY A 18 -4.23 -6.34 -23.99
CA GLY A 18 -4.29 -7.35 -22.95
C GLY A 18 -5.73 -7.69 -22.60
N LYS A 19 -5.92 -8.47 -21.54
CA LYS A 19 -7.26 -8.86 -21.07
C LYS A 19 -8.10 -7.66 -20.63
N ASP A 20 -7.57 -6.88 -19.71
CA ASP A 20 -8.27 -5.75 -19.06
C ASP A 20 -7.64 -4.39 -19.41
N VAL A 21 -6.40 -4.36 -19.91
CA VAL A 21 -5.64 -3.15 -20.24
C VAL A 21 -4.67 -3.42 -21.40
N ILE A 22 -4.26 -2.39 -22.13
CA ILE A 22 -3.18 -2.48 -23.12
C ILE A 22 -1.81 -2.60 -22.43
N TRP A 23 -0.84 -3.25 -23.08
CA TRP A 23 0.51 -3.31 -22.53
C TRP A 23 1.33 -2.08 -22.90
N ILE A 24 1.76 -1.33 -21.89
CA ILE A 24 2.73 -0.25 -21.97
C ILE A 24 3.72 -0.42 -20.80
N PRO A 25 5.01 -0.61 -21.05
CA PRO A 25 5.97 -0.77 -19.97
C PRO A 25 6.23 0.57 -19.27
N SER A 26 6.36 0.54 -17.94
CA SER A 26 6.82 1.70 -17.18
C SER A 26 8.26 2.10 -17.61
N PRO A 27 8.55 3.41 -17.77
CA PRO A 27 9.92 3.90 -17.98
C PRO A 27 10.84 3.54 -16.81
N ASP A 28 12.14 3.34 -17.07
CA ASP A 28 13.09 2.88 -16.05
C ASP A 28 13.23 3.85 -14.87
N GLU A 29 13.20 5.16 -15.12
CA GLU A 29 13.18 6.18 -14.06
C GLU A 29 11.96 6.07 -13.13
N VAL A 30 10.79 5.71 -13.69
CA VAL A 30 9.56 5.50 -12.94
C VAL A 30 9.69 4.22 -12.11
N VAL A 31 10.14 3.12 -12.71
CA VAL A 31 10.36 1.85 -12.00
C VAL A 31 11.31 2.05 -10.81
N ASN A 32 12.43 2.74 -11.04
CA ASN A 32 13.39 3.05 -9.98
C ASN A 32 12.75 3.89 -8.88
N ARG A 33 12.00 4.95 -9.24
CA ARG A 33 11.33 5.80 -8.25
C ARG A 33 10.28 5.03 -7.45
N MET A 34 9.50 4.15 -8.09
CA MET A 34 8.52 3.30 -7.42
C MET A 34 9.16 2.44 -6.34
N LEU A 35 10.25 1.74 -6.67
CA LEU A 35 10.94 0.85 -5.72
C LEU A 35 11.67 1.62 -4.61
N GLN A 36 12.18 2.82 -4.90
CA GLN A 36 12.76 3.71 -3.89
C GLN A 36 11.72 4.22 -2.89
N MET A 37 10.56 4.69 -3.37
CA MET A 37 9.46 5.17 -2.51
C MET A 37 8.90 4.04 -1.62
N ALA A 38 8.81 2.82 -2.16
CA ALA A 38 8.47 1.65 -1.36
C ALA A 38 9.57 1.20 -0.37
N GLU A 39 10.73 1.85 -0.38
CA GLU A 39 11.88 1.45 0.44
C GLU A 39 12.16 -0.05 0.33
N VAL A 40 12.12 -0.59 -0.91
CA VAL A 40 12.26 -2.02 -1.14
C VAL A 40 13.61 -2.50 -0.58
N LYS A 41 13.59 -3.64 0.10
CA LYS A 41 14.78 -4.26 0.71
C LYS A 41 14.80 -5.76 0.45
N ALA A 42 15.94 -6.40 0.69
CA ALA A 42 16.12 -7.84 0.44
C ALA A 42 15.15 -8.74 1.25
N SER A 43 14.61 -8.25 2.37
CA SER A 43 13.60 -8.97 3.15
C SER A 43 12.18 -8.87 2.58
N ASP A 44 11.98 -8.08 1.53
CA ASP A 44 10.66 -7.89 0.93
C ASP A 44 10.23 -9.02 0.00
N ARG A 45 8.91 -9.20 -0.01
CA ARG A 45 8.17 -10.00 -0.97
C ARG A 45 7.39 -9.04 -1.85
N VAL A 46 7.92 -8.77 -3.03
CA VAL A 46 7.32 -7.86 -4.01
C VAL A 46 6.35 -8.64 -4.89
N PHE A 47 5.15 -8.13 -5.07
CA PHE A 47 4.19 -8.62 -6.06
C PHE A 47 3.90 -7.52 -7.07
N ASP A 48 4.11 -7.82 -8.34
CA ASP A 48 3.86 -6.91 -9.45
C ASP A 48 2.58 -7.35 -10.18
N LEU A 49 1.51 -6.54 -10.08
CA LEU A 49 0.19 -6.88 -10.60
C LEU A 49 0.05 -6.37 -12.04
N GLY A 50 -0.10 -7.29 -12.99
CA GLY A 50 -0.04 -6.97 -14.43
C GLY A 50 1.41 -6.76 -14.86
N SER A 51 2.28 -7.72 -14.55
CA SER A 51 3.74 -7.51 -14.57
C SER A 51 4.34 -7.30 -15.97
N GLY A 52 3.62 -7.58 -17.05
CA GLY A 52 4.09 -7.35 -18.40
C GLY A 52 5.42 -8.06 -18.69
N ASP A 53 6.39 -7.34 -19.21
CA ASP A 53 7.74 -7.85 -19.51
C ASP A 53 8.54 -8.21 -18.25
N GLY A 54 7.98 -7.93 -17.07
CA GLY A 54 8.56 -8.23 -15.77
C GLY A 54 9.56 -7.20 -15.29
N LYS A 55 9.69 -6.05 -15.96
CA LYS A 55 10.70 -5.03 -15.66
C LYS A 55 10.73 -4.62 -14.18
N ILE A 56 9.57 -4.37 -13.57
CA ILE A 56 9.50 -3.93 -12.16
C ILE A 56 9.95 -5.07 -11.23
N ALA A 57 9.43 -6.28 -11.43
CA ALA A 57 9.79 -7.45 -10.64
C ALA A 57 11.29 -7.81 -10.76
N ILE A 58 11.85 -7.73 -11.97
CA ILE A 58 13.28 -7.94 -12.23
C ILE A 58 14.12 -6.87 -11.54
N ALA A 59 13.75 -5.58 -11.66
CA ALA A 59 14.45 -4.50 -10.99
C ALA A 59 14.43 -4.65 -9.46
N ALA A 60 13.32 -5.08 -8.87
CA ALA A 60 13.22 -5.38 -7.45
C ALA A 60 14.19 -6.48 -7.01
N GLY A 61 14.25 -7.59 -7.76
CA GLY A 61 15.18 -8.69 -7.48
C GLY A 61 16.64 -8.33 -7.69
N ARG A 62 16.94 -7.61 -8.78
CA ARG A 62 18.31 -7.25 -9.18
C ARG A 62 18.91 -6.17 -8.30
N ASN A 63 18.18 -5.07 -8.08
CA ASN A 63 18.73 -3.88 -7.45
C ASN A 63 18.62 -3.91 -5.92
N TYR A 64 17.63 -4.64 -5.38
CA TYR A 64 17.35 -4.66 -3.94
C TYR A 64 17.48 -6.06 -3.31
N GLY A 65 17.69 -7.10 -4.13
CA GLY A 65 17.76 -8.48 -3.65
C GLY A 65 16.45 -9.04 -3.11
N ALA A 66 15.31 -8.36 -3.36
CA ALA A 66 14.00 -8.77 -2.88
C ALA A 66 13.52 -10.03 -3.61
N ARG A 67 12.66 -10.83 -2.95
CA ARG A 67 11.93 -11.90 -3.64
C ARG A 67 10.76 -11.26 -4.36
N SER A 68 10.63 -11.50 -5.67
CA SER A 68 9.59 -10.87 -6.47
C SER A 68 8.77 -11.90 -7.25
N THR A 69 7.46 -11.66 -7.34
CA THR A 69 6.53 -12.45 -8.15
C THR A 69 5.74 -11.52 -9.06
N GLY A 70 5.89 -11.66 -10.37
CA GLY A 70 5.03 -10.99 -11.33
C GLY A 70 3.79 -11.83 -11.64
N LEU A 71 2.61 -11.22 -11.53
CA LEU A 71 1.34 -11.81 -11.91
C LEU A 71 0.91 -11.21 -13.25
N GLU A 72 0.83 -12.05 -14.28
CA GLU A 72 0.54 -11.63 -15.65
C GLU A 72 -0.51 -12.57 -16.25
N PHE A 73 -1.48 -12.03 -16.99
CA PHE A 73 -2.55 -12.84 -17.55
C PHE A 73 -2.14 -13.53 -18.85
N ASN A 74 -1.32 -12.84 -19.67
CA ASN A 74 -0.85 -13.34 -20.96
C ASN A 74 0.27 -14.39 -20.77
N PRO A 75 0.07 -15.65 -21.18
CA PRO A 75 1.07 -16.71 -21.02
C PRO A 75 2.36 -16.47 -21.83
N ASP A 76 2.30 -15.75 -22.95
CA ASP A 76 3.47 -15.43 -23.76
C ASP A 76 4.33 -14.37 -23.08
N MET A 77 3.69 -13.38 -22.45
CA MET A 77 4.36 -12.40 -21.59
C MET A 77 5.04 -13.11 -20.42
N VAL A 78 4.36 -14.02 -19.71
CA VAL A 78 4.96 -14.81 -18.62
C VAL A 78 6.22 -15.56 -19.06
N GLN A 79 6.19 -16.18 -20.25
CA GLN A 79 7.36 -16.89 -20.80
C GLN A 79 8.52 -15.93 -21.09
N LEU A 80 8.21 -14.76 -21.68
CA LEU A 80 9.18 -13.70 -21.91
C LEU A 80 9.79 -13.20 -20.59
N SER A 81 8.98 -12.85 -19.59
CA SER A 81 9.46 -12.32 -18.30
C SER A 81 10.38 -13.33 -17.59
N ASN A 82 10.02 -14.63 -17.62
CA ASN A 82 10.88 -15.68 -17.05
C ASN A 82 12.21 -15.82 -17.80
N ARG A 83 12.24 -15.60 -19.12
CA ARG A 83 13.48 -15.58 -19.92
C ARG A 83 14.33 -14.37 -19.54
N LEU A 84 13.74 -13.18 -19.49
CA LEU A 84 14.41 -11.93 -19.11
C LEU A 84 14.97 -11.99 -17.68
N ALA A 85 14.27 -12.62 -16.74
CA ALA A 85 14.79 -12.84 -15.39
C ALA A 85 16.00 -13.78 -15.35
N LYS A 86 16.05 -14.80 -16.22
CA LYS A 86 17.23 -15.67 -16.36
C LYS A 86 18.40 -14.90 -16.96
N GLU A 87 18.16 -14.15 -18.04
CA GLU A 87 19.16 -13.30 -18.69
C GLU A 87 19.72 -12.23 -17.75
N ALA A 88 18.88 -11.67 -16.88
CA ALA A 88 19.26 -10.73 -15.84
C ALA A 88 19.94 -11.39 -14.62
N GLY A 89 20.05 -12.72 -14.58
CA GLY A 89 20.70 -13.45 -13.50
C GLY A 89 19.95 -13.44 -12.16
N VAL A 90 18.62 -13.25 -12.16
CA VAL A 90 17.80 -13.11 -10.94
C VAL A 90 16.70 -14.17 -10.81
N ALA A 91 16.75 -15.23 -11.61
CA ALA A 91 15.73 -16.28 -11.63
C ALA A 91 15.60 -17.07 -10.31
N ASP A 92 16.57 -16.97 -9.40
CA ASP A 92 16.51 -17.52 -8.04
C ASP A 92 15.62 -16.69 -7.09
N LYS A 93 15.38 -15.41 -7.43
CA LYS A 93 14.61 -14.46 -6.61
C LYS A 93 13.31 -13.99 -7.27
N VAL A 94 13.26 -14.01 -8.60
CA VAL A 94 12.17 -13.46 -9.41
C VAL A 94 11.49 -14.58 -10.19
N ASN A 95 10.17 -14.70 -10.04
CA ASN A 95 9.36 -15.66 -10.79
C ASN A 95 8.12 -14.98 -11.37
N PHE A 96 7.60 -15.52 -12.47
CA PHE A 96 6.39 -15.02 -13.11
C PHE A 96 5.35 -16.12 -13.24
N ARG A 97 4.10 -15.77 -12.96
CA ARG A 97 2.98 -16.71 -12.95
C ARG A 97 1.86 -16.19 -13.83
N GLN A 98 1.31 -17.10 -14.63
CA GLN A 98 0.07 -16.81 -15.33
C GLN A 98 -1.07 -16.73 -14.31
N ALA A 99 -1.69 -15.56 -14.15
CA ALA A 99 -2.74 -15.37 -13.16
C ALA A 99 -3.66 -14.18 -13.50
N ASP A 100 -4.90 -14.28 -13.03
CA ASP A 100 -5.80 -13.14 -12.91
C ASP A 100 -5.54 -12.42 -11.58
N ILE A 101 -5.12 -11.16 -11.64
CA ILE A 101 -4.80 -10.35 -10.46
C ILE A 101 -5.98 -10.15 -9.50
N PHE A 102 -7.22 -10.27 -9.98
CA PHE A 102 -8.41 -10.16 -9.12
C PHE A 102 -8.68 -11.45 -8.32
N VAL A 103 -8.17 -12.59 -8.80
CA VAL A 103 -8.39 -13.91 -8.18
C VAL A 103 -7.17 -14.35 -7.37
N ALA A 104 -5.97 -14.12 -7.90
CA ALA A 104 -4.71 -14.62 -7.34
C ALA A 104 -4.51 -14.23 -5.86
N ASP A 105 -3.88 -15.12 -5.10
CA ASP A 105 -3.46 -14.79 -3.73
C ASP A 105 -2.08 -14.12 -3.74
N PHE A 106 -2.05 -12.87 -3.28
CA PHE A 106 -0.84 -12.09 -3.04
C PHE A 106 -0.80 -11.53 -1.60
N SER A 107 -1.60 -12.09 -0.68
CA SER A 107 -1.68 -11.67 0.73
C SER A 107 -0.33 -11.69 1.46
N SER A 108 0.62 -12.51 0.99
CA SER A 108 1.98 -12.59 1.51
C SER A 108 2.92 -11.46 1.07
N ALA A 109 2.47 -10.53 0.23
CA ALA A 109 3.29 -9.44 -0.24
C ALA A 109 3.56 -8.42 0.87
N THR A 110 4.79 -7.92 0.94
CA THR A 110 5.14 -6.76 1.76
C THR A 110 5.16 -5.47 0.93
N VAL A 111 5.30 -5.60 -0.40
CA VAL A 111 5.20 -4.52 -1.39
C VAL A 111 4.35 -5.00 -2.56
N VAL A 112 3.41 -4.18 -2.99
CA VAL A 112 2.64 -4.36 -4.23
C VAL A 112 3.00 -3.24 -5.19
N THR A 113 3.36 -3.58 -6.43
CA THR A 113 3.57 -2.62 -7.52
C THR A 113 2.51 -2.79 -8.57
N MET A 114 2.10 -1.68 -9.19
CA MET A 114 1.03 -1.67 -10.18
C MET A 114 1.27 -0.60 -11.24
N TYR A 115 0.99 -0.94 -12.49
CA TYR A 115 0.72 0.02 -13.55
C TYR A 115 -0.47 -0.50 -14.37
N LEU A 116 -1.67 -0.07 -13.97
CA LEU A 116 -2.94 -0.60 -14.49
C LEU A 116 -3.77 0.54 -15.08
N LEU A 117 -5.07 0.59 -14.76
CA LEU A 117 -5.98 1.70 -15.03
C LEU A 117 -6.76 2.05 -13.74
N PRO A 118 -7.34 3.26 -13.62
CA PRO A 118 -8.05 3.70 -12.42
C PRO A 118 -9.13 2.74 -11.92
N GLU A 119 -9.96 2.20 -12.81
CA GLU A 119 -11.02 1.24 -12.50
C GLU A 119 -10.47 -0.09 -11.95
N LEU A 120 -9.32 -0.54 -12.47
CA LEU A 120 -8.68 -1.77 -12.00
C LEU A 120 -8.09 -1.57 -10.60
N ASN A 121 -7.47 -0.40 -10.36
CA ASN A 121 -7.01 0.00 -9.02
C ASN A 121 -8.16 0.00 -8.01
N LEU A 122 -9.30 0.61 -8.37
CA LEU A 122 -10.48 0.66 -7.51
C LEU A 122 -11.08 -0.71 -7.24
N ARG A 123 -11.10 -1.60 -8.24
CA ARG A 123 -11.55 -2.99 -8.09
C ARG A 123 -10.61 -3.83 -7.22
N LEU A 124 -9.30 -3.53 -7.22
CA LEU A 124 -8.31 -4.20 -6.35
C LEU A 124 -8.33 -3.69 -4.90
N ARG A 125 -8.77 -2.46 -4.67
CA ARG A 125 -8.69 -1.79 -3.37
C ARG A 125 -9.27 -2.60 -2.20
N PRO A 126 -10.45 -3.24 -2.29
CA PRO A 126 -10.96 -4.09 -1.21
C PRO A 126 -10.02 -5.25 -0.85
N LYS A 127 -9.36 -5.86 -1.85
CA LYS A 127 -8.39 -6.95 -1.64
C LYS A 127 -7.12 -6.42 -0.97
N LEU A 128 -6.66 -5.22 -1.35
CA LEU A 128 -5.51 -4.56 -0.71
C LEU A 128 -5.76 -4.28 0.78
N PHE A 129 -6.96 -3.84 1.16
CA PHE A 129 -7.30 -3.60 2.57
C PHE A 129 -7.37 -4.86 3.45
N THR A 130 -7.34 -6.06 2.86
CA THR A 130 -7.20 -7.32 3.62
C THR A 130 -5.75 -7.67 3.96
N MET A 131 -4.79 -6.94 3.40
CA MET A 131 -3.37 -7.21 3.60
C MET A 131 -2.87 -6.73 4.96
N PRO A 132 -1.71 -7.25 5.44
CA PRO A 132 -1.15 -6.81 6.71
C PRO A 132 -0.88 -5.30 6.74
N PRO A 133 -1.19 -4.61 7.86
CA PRO A 133 -0.83 -3.21 8.04
C PRO A 133 0.66 -2.94 7.79
N GLY A 134 0.96 -1.81 7.15
CA GLY A 134 2.32 -1.43 6.75
C GLY A 134 2.78 -2.04 5.43
N THR A 135 2.02 -2.94 4.81
CA THR A 135 2.23 -3.31 3.40
C THR A 135 2.21 -2.05 2.54
N ARG A 136 3.21 -1.91 1.66
CA ARG A 136 3.33 -0.75 0.78
C ARG A 136 2.73 -1.06 -0.58
N VAL A 137 1.93 -0.15 -1.10
CA VAL A 137 1.35 -0.24 -2.45
C VAL A 137 1.86 0.95 -3.24
N VAL A 138 2.47 0.69 -4.39
CA VAL A 138 2.98 1.74 -5.29
C VAL A 138 2.36 1.61 -6.66
N SER A 139 1.83 2.72 -7.17
CA SER A 139 1.15 2.81 -8.46
C SER A 139 1.82 3.82 -9.36
N HIS A 140 1.99 3.47 -10.63
CA HIS A 140 2.39 4.38 -11.71
C HIS A 140 1.14 5.03 -12.32
N SER A 141 1.14 6.36 -12.44
CA SER A 141 0.16 7.23 -13.11
C SER A 141 -1.27 7.25 -12.56
N PHE A 142 -1.74 6.22 -11.88
CA PHE A 142 -3.15 6.11 -11.49
C PHE A 142 -3.32 5.99 -9.98
N THR A 143 -4.30 6.72 -9.45
CA THR A 143 -4.63 6.78 -8.03
C THR A 143 -5.57 5.66 -7.60
N MET A 144 -6.02 5.71 -6.34
CA MET A 144 -6.98 4.78 -5.72
C MET A 144 -8.32 5.49 -5.42
N GLY A 145 -8.72 6.42 -6.27
CA GLY A 145 -9.89 7.28 -6.06
C GLY A 145 -9.69 8.24 -4.89
N ASP A 146 -10.58 8.20 -3.91
CA ASP A 146 -10.54 9.08 -2.73
C ASP A 146 -9.59 8.61 -1.61
N TRP A 147 -8.92 7.47 -1.78
CA TRP A 147 -7.86 7.05 -0.87
C TRP A 147 -6.59 7.84 -1.22
N GLN A 148 -6.31 8.87 -0.42
CA GLN A 148 -5.15 9.76 -0.64
C GLN A 148 -3.82 9.02 -0.43
N PRO A 149 -2.81 9.24 -1.29
CA PRO A 149 -1.49 8.66 -1.13
C PRO A 149 -0.76 9.24 0.08
N ASP A 150 0.08 8.42 0.70
CA ASP A 150 1.01 8.84 1.75
C ASP A 150 2.19 9.63 1.19
N GLU A 151 2.60 9.33 -0.05
CA GLU A 151 3.62 10.06 -0.79
C GLU A 151 3.27 10.12 -2.29
N THR A 152 3.51 11.27 -2.90
CA THR A 152 3.42 11.48 -4.36
C THR A 152 4.76 11.97 -4.87
N ALA A 153 5.17 11.47 -6.04
CA ALA A 153 6.36 11.95 -6.72
C ALA A 153 6.16 11.97 -8.24
N ARG A 154 7.10 12.62 -8.93
CA ARG A 154 7.18 12.59 -10.40
C ARG A 154 8.53 12.05 -10.82
N ALA A 155 8.55 11.18 -11.82
CA ALA A 155 9.77 10.68 -12.46
C ALA A 155 9.58 10.69 -13.97
N GLY A 156 10.36 11.51 -14.68
CA GLY A 156 10.14 11.76 -16.10
C GLY A 156 8.74 12.32 -16.35
N THR A 157 7.98 11.66 -17.23
CA THR A 157 6.59 12.01 -17.53
C THR A 157 5.56 11.34 -16.61
N GLY A 158 5.96 10.36 -15.80
CA GLY A 158 5.07 9.58 -14.94
C GLY A 158 4.92 10.14 -13.53
N GLU A 159 3.72 10.06 -12.98
CA GLU A 159 3.45 10.25 -11.55
C GLU A 159 3.58 8.91 -10.82
N VAL A 160 4.06 8.95 -9.59
CA VAL A 160 4.22 7.78 -8.72
C VAL A 160 3.55 8.06 -7.39
N PHE A 161 2.73 7.12 -6.95
CA PHE A 161 1.95 7.24 -5.72
C PHE A 161 2.26 6.07 -4.80
N LEU A 162 2.46 6.34 -3.52
CA LEU A 162 2.67 5.35 -2.47
C LEU A 162 1.55 5.43 -1.45
N TRP A 163 1.05 4.25 -1.05
CA TRP A 163 0.20 4.07 0.12
C TRP A 163 0.77 3.00 1.02
N ARG A 164 0.44 3.06 2.30
CA ARG A 164 0.63 1.98 3.27
C ARG A 164 -0.72 1.51 3.75
N ILE A 165 -0.94 0.20 3.77
CA ILE A 165 -2.17 -0.39 4.31
C ILE A 165 -2.28 0.01 5.78
N PRO A 166 -3.29 0.80 6.18
CA PRO A 166 -3.40 1.28 7.55
C PRO A 166 -3.86 0.16 8.49
N ALA A 167 -3.34 0.16 9.72
CA ALA A 167 -3.94 -0.62 10.79
C ALA A 167 -5.34 -0.08 11.12
N ASN A 168 -6.22 -0.94 11.64
CA ASN A 168 -7.50 -0.48 12.15
C ASN A 168 -7.31 0.12 13.56
N ALA A 169 -7.27 1.45 13.66
CA ALA A 169 -7.15 2.19 14.90
C ALA A 169 -8.51 2.67 15.45
N SER A 170 -9.60 2.52 14.70
CA SER A 170 -10.95 3.00 15.08
C SER A 170 -11.46 2.39 16.39
N GLY A 171 -12.44 3.02 17.03
CA GLY A 171 -13.08 2.48 18.23
C GLY A 171 -12.51 3.07 19.53
N GLN A 172 -12.79 2.39 20.64
CA GLN A 172 -12.45 2.84 21.99
C GLN A 172 -11.24 2.10 22.53
N TRP A 173 -10.41 2.80 23.30
CA TRP A 173 -9.19 2.26 23.87
C TRP A 173 -9.00 2.76 25.29
N LYS A 174 -8.53 1.89 26.17
CA LYS A 174 -8.08 2.24 27.51
C LYS A 174 -6.58 2.47 27.52
N LEU A 175 -6.15 3.70 27.76
CA LEU A 175 -4.75 4.14 27.83
C LEU A 175 -4.20 4.04 29.25
N THR A 176 -3.00 3.46 29.37
CA THR A 176 -2.22 3.37 30.61
C THR A 176 -0.76 3.74 30.34
N ALA A 177 -0.20 4.65 31.13
CA ALA A 177 1.24 4.97 31.11
C ALA A 177 1.72 5.49 32.48
N PRO A 178 2.96 5.21 32.91
CA PRO A 178 3.51 5.76 34.14
C PRO A 178 3.50 7.29 34.14
N GLY A 179 2.96 7.88 35.21
CA GLY A 179 2.92 9.33 35.37
C GLY A 179 1.91 10.06 34.48
N VAL A 180 1.10 9.35 33.70
CA VAL A 180 -0.02 9.88 32.92
C VAL A 180 -1.32 9.37 33.53
N ALA A 181 -2.33 10.24 33.65
CA ALA A 181 -3.65 9.82 34.10
C ALA A 181 -4.24 8.77 33.14
N GLU A 182 -4.88 7.74 33.70
CA GLU A 182 -5.64 6.78 32.89
C GLU A 182 -6.69 7.52 32.05
N ALA A 183 -6.82 7.13 30.79
CA ALA A 183 -7.71 7.81 29.86
C ALA A 183 -8.38 6.83 28.89
N GLY A 184 -9.63 7.13 28.52
CA GLY A 184 -10.22 6.55 27.32
C GLY A 184 -9.72 7.29 26.08
N LEU A 185 -9.40 6.60 24.99
CA LEU A 185 -9.19 7.19 23.67
C LEU A 185 -10.29 6.71 22.74
N ARG A 186 -10.80 7.60 21.89
CA ARG A 186 -11.77 7.25 20.86
C ARG A 186 -11.25 7.72 19.51
N PHE A 187 -11.23 6.82 18.54
CA PHE A 187 -10.84 7.13 17.16
C PHE A 187 -11.98 6.83 16.18
N SER A 188 -12.26 7.77 15.29
CA SER A 188 -12.93 7.54 14.02
C SER A 188 -11.89 7.45 12.92
N GLN A 189 -12.09 6.56 11.95
CA GLN A 189 -11.10 6.28 10.91
C GLN A 189 -11.73 6.22 9.52
N LYS A 190 -11.13 6.97 8.59
CA LYS A 190 -11.36 6.82 7.14
C LYS A 190 -10.00 6.60 6.47
N TYR A 191 -9.79 5.43 5.87
CA TYR A 191 -8.47 5.01 5.39
C TYR A 191 -7.39 5.17 6.48
N GLN A 192 -6.33 5.95 6.23
CA GLN A 192 -5.30 6.28 7.21
C GLN A 192 -5.56 7.60 7.95
N MET A 193 -6.70 8.25 7.72
CA MET A 193 -7.08 9.49 8.37
C MET A 193 -7.81 9.18 9.67
N LEU A 194 -7.40 9.86 10.75
CA LEU A 194 -7.95 9.68 12.08
C LEU A 194 -8.45 10.99 12.63
N GLU A 195 -9.55 10.90 13.36
CA GLU A 195 -10.07 11.95 14.23
C GLU A 195 -10.43 11.31 15.57
N GLY A 196 -10.44 12.08 16.66
CA GLY A 196 -10.71 11.49 17.95
C GLY A 196 -10.58 12.42 19.13
N ASP A 197 -10.78 11.84 20.30
CA ASP A 197 -10.71 12.50 21.60
C ASP A 197 -10.17 11.56 22.67
N ALA A 198 -9.61 12.14 23.72
CA ALA A 198 -9.24 11.45 24.95
C ALA A 198 -10.14 11.91 26.11
N GLU A 199 -10.51 10.99 26.98
CA GLU A 199 -11.35 11.20 28.15
C GLU A 199 -10.56 10.88 29.42
N PHE A 200 -10.23 11.93 30.18
CA PHE A 200 -9.53 11.88 31.47
C PHE A 200 -10.55 12.13 32.60
N GLY A 201 -11.28 11.10 33.01
CA GLY A 201 -12.40 11.25 33.95
C GLY A 201 -13.43 12.25 33.40
N PRO A 202 -13.70 13.38 34.07
CA PRO A 202 -14.68 14.36 33.58
C PRO A 202 -14.17 15.23 32.42
N LEU A 203 -12.86 15.24 32.12
CA LEU A 203 -12.30 16.07 31.07
C LEU A 203 -12.26 15.31 29.74
N ARG A 204 -12.81 15.92 28.69
CA ARG A 204 -12.65 15.46 27.30
C ARG A 204 -11.75 16.42 26.53
N ALA A 205 -10.72 15.90 25.89
CA ALA A 205 -9.75 16.67 25.10
C ALA A 205 -9.63 16.11 23.68
N SER A 206 -9.65 16.98 22.68
CA SER A 206 -9.46 16.55 21.29
C SER A 206 -8.07 15.97 21.06
N ILE A 207 -8.00 14.91 20.26
CA ILE A 207 -6.73 14.43 19.71
C ILE A 207 -6.28 15.40 18.63
N VAL A 208 -5.04 15.87 18.72
CA VAL A 208 -4.45 16.81 17.78
C VAL A 208 -3.30 16.18 17.01
N GLN A 209 -3.17 16.58 15.74
CA GLN A 209 -2.17 16.06 14.80
C GLN A 209 -2.11 14.52 14.71
N PRO A 210 -3.26 13.81 14.65
CA PRO A 210 -3.21 12.36 14.49
C PRO A 210 -2.62 12.01 13.12
N ARG A 211 -1.71 11.03 13.11
CA ARG A 211 -1.12 10.46 11.91
C ARG A 211 -1.04 8.96 12.06
N LEU A 212 -1.63 8.24 11.12
CA LEU A 212 -1.51 6.80 10.98
C LEU A 212 -0.77 6.50 9.68
N SER A 213 0.35 5.79 9.78
CA SER A 213 1.15 5.37 8.63
C SER A 213 1.47 3.89 8.77
N GLY A 214 0.77 3.05 8.00
CA GLY A 214 0.78 1.62 8.24
C GLY A 214 0.24 1.28 9.63
N ASP A 215 1.07 0.65 10.46
CA ASP A 215 0.78 0.34 11.86
C ASP A 215 1.26 1.43 12.84
N VAL A 216 1.98 2.45 12.38
CA VAL A 216 2.52 3.52 13.25
C VAL A 216 1.49 4.61 13.46
N LEU A 217 1.11 4.82 14.72
CA LEU A 217 0.19 5.86 15.16
C LEU A 217 0.94 6.91 15.98
N ARG A 218 0.82 8.17 15.56
CA ARG A 218 1.30 9.33 16.31
C ARG A 218 0.16 10.30 16.53
N PHE A 219 0.08 10.87 17.72
CA PHE A 219 -0.89 11.90 18.02
C PHE A 219 -0.47 12.68 19.26
N GLN A 220 -1.15 13.79 19.51
CA GLN A 220 -0.99 14.59 20.71
C GLN A 220 -2.33 14.81 21.41
N VAL A 221 -2.29 14.99 22.72
CA VAL A 221 -3.46 15.45 23.48
C VAL A 221 -3.01 16.28 24.67
N ARG A 222 -3.83 17.26 25.06
CA ARG A 222 -3.60 18.05 26.26
C ARG A 222 -4.22 17.36 27.47
N ASP A 223 -3.42 17.08 28.48
CA ASP A 223 -3.89 16.44 29.72
C ASP A 223 -4.62 17.44 30.64
N PRO A 224 -5.22 16.98 31.76
CA PRO A 224 -5.93 17.87 32.69
C PRO A 224 -5.10 18.99 33.32
N SER A 225 -3.78 18.86 33.36
CA SER A 225 -2.87 19.91 33.85
C SER A 225 -2.53 20.96 32.78
N GLY A 226 -3.03 20.77 31.57
CA GLY A 226 -2.72 21.63 30.43
C GLY A 226 -1.45 21.24 29.70
N VAL A 227 -0.77 20.15 30.07
CA VAL A 227 0.46 19.69 29.42
C VAL A 227 0.13 18.92 28.14
N VAL A 228 0.84 19.22 27.05
CA VAL A 228 0.71 18.45 25.80
C VAL A 228 1.50 17.15 25.93
N LEU A 229 0.81 16.03 25.78
CA LEU A 229 1.39 14.70 25.70
C LEU A 229 1.55 14.31 24.23
N SER A 230 2.75 13.85 23.86
CA SER A 230 3.04 13.36 22.50
C SER A 230 3.19 11.84 22.52
N PHE A 231 2.34 11.15 21.77
CA PHE A 231 2.33 9.69 21.67
C PHE A 231 2.93 9.24 20.33
N ASP A 232 3.85 8.27 20.40
CA ASP A 232 4.37 7.52 19.25
C ASP A 232 4.26 6.03 19.56
N GLY A 233 3.40 5.32 18.85
CA GLY A 233 3.16 3.90 19.08
C GLY A 233 2.79 3.12 17.83
N LYS A 234 2.63 1.81 18.02
CA LYS A 234 2.24 0.86 16.98
C LYS A 234 0.93 0.18 17.32
N VAL A 235 0.02 0.12 16.36
CA VAL A 235 -1.27 -0.56 16.45
C VAL A 235 -1.11 -2.00 16.01
N ALA A 236 -1.38 -2.94 16.91
CA ALA A 236 -1.33 -4.38 16.66
C ALA A 236 -2.59 -5.05 17.24
N GLY A 237 -3.59 -5.27 16.37
CA GLY A 237 -4.88 -5.83 16.76
C GLY A 237 -5.58 -4.97 17.82
N ASN A 238 -5.71 -5.50 19.03
CA ASN A 238 -6.38 -4.84 20.16
C ASN A 238 -5.40 -4.15 21.12
N ARG A 239 -4.16 -3.91 20.69
CA ARG A 239 -3.14 -3.20 21.48
C ARG A 239 -2.49 -2.08 20.69
N ILE A 240 -2.22 -0.98 21.39
CA ILE A 240 -1.28 0.05 20.96
C ILE A 240 -0.16 0.08 21.98
N THR A 241 1.09 0.01 21.52
CA THR A 241 2.25 0.08 22.40
C THR A 241 3.26 1.07 21.84
N GLY A 242 3.86 1.86 22.71
CA GLY A 242 4.78 2.90 22.27
C GLY A 242 5.33 3.71 23.42
N THR A 243 5.68 4.96 23.13
CA THR A 243 6.14 5.92 24.13
C THR A 243 5.30 7.19 24.14
N VAL A 244 5.12 7.74 25.33
CA VAL A 244 4.52 9.05 25.57
C VAL A 244 5.59 9.97 26.13
N SER A 245 5.68 11.18 25.58
CA SER A 245 6.62 12.20 26.05
C SER A 245 5.90 13.49 26.44
N ARG A 246 6.50 14.21 27.39
CA ARG A 246 6.13 15.56 27.80
C ARG A 246 7.25 16.52 27.35
N PRO A 247 6.94 17.80 27.11
CA PRO A 247 7.97 18.81 26.84
C PRO A 247 9.06 18.79 27.90
N GLY A 248 10.32 18.60 27.47
CA GLY A 248 11.49 18.61 28.35
C GLY A 248 11.65 17.37 29.25
N GLN A 249 10.87 16.30 29.05
CA GLN A 249 11.00 15.06 29.82
C GLN A 249 11.33 13.87 28.92
N ALA A 250 12.00 12.86 29.50
CA ALA A 250 12.24 11.61 28.81
C ALA A 250 10.91 10.90 28.45
N ALA A 251 10.90 10.21 27.32
CA ALA A 251 9.75 9.42 26.91
C ALA A 251 9.57 8.22 27.84
N THR A 252 8.31 7.90 28.16
CA THR A 252 7.94 6.75 29.01
C THR A 252 7.09 5.77 28.21
N PRO A 253 7.15 4.46 28.47
CA PRO A 253 6.31 3.50 27.77
C PRO A 253 4.82 3.73 28.05
N PHE A 254 3.98 3.58 27.03
CA PHE A 254 2.53 3.48 27.19
C PHE A 254 1.98 2.22 26.54
N GLN A 255 0.80 1.83 27.01
CA GLN A 255 -0.04 0.84 26.35
C GLN A 255 -1.47 1.38 26.27
N ALA A 256 -2.15 1.12 25.16
CA ALA A 256 -3.60 1.21 25.08
C ALA A 256 -4.19 -0.15 24.68
N THR A 257 -5.30 -0.54 25.31
CA THR A 257 -6.02 -1.79 24.99
C THR A 257 -7.40 -1.46 24.44
N ARG A 258 -7.80 -2.08 23.33
CA ARG A 258 -9.09 -1.81 22.70
C ARG A 258 -10.23 -2.30 23.60
N GLU A 259 -11.27 -1.49 23.71
CA GLU A 259 -12.53 -1.82 24.38
C GLU A 259 -13.62 -1.98 23.31
N GLY A 260 -14.18 -3.19 23.22
CA GLY A 260 -15.16 -3.54 22.19
C GLY A 260 -14.58 -3.81 20.81
N GLU A 261 -15.46 -4.00 19.84
CA GLU A 261 -15.10 -4.26 18.45
C GLU A 261 -14.73 -2.97 17.71
N PRO A 262 -13.71 -2.99 16.83
CA PRO A 262 -13.42 -1.86 15.97
C PRO A 262 -14.54 -1.67 14.93
N SER A 263 -14.75 -0.44 14.51
CA SER A 263 -15.49 -0.19 13.26
C SER A 263 -14.65 -0.68 12.08
N PRO A 264 -15.26 -1.17 10.98
CA PRO A 264 -14.55 -1.32 9.73
C PRO A 264 -13.87 0.00 9.34
N ILE A 265 -12.69 -0.07 8.72
CA ILE A 265 -12.03 1.11 8.17
C ILE A 265 -13.00 1.72 7.14
N ALA A 266 -13.41 2.97 7.34
CA ALA A 266 -14.37 3.57 6.43
C ALA A 266 -13.72 3.75 5.05
N GLU A 267 -14.33 3.14 4.05
CA GLU A 267 -14.01 3.29 2.63
C GLU A 267 -15.20 3.93 1.90
N ARG A 268 -14.95 4.71 0.86
CA ARG A 268 -16.01 5.16 -0.06
C ARG A 268 -16.15 4.14 -1.17
N ALA A 269 -17.31 3.51 -1.34
CA ALA A 269 -17.54 2.68 -2.52
C ALA A 269 -17.23 3.47 -3.81
N PRO A 270 -16.50 2.89 -4.78
CA PRO A 270 -16.28 3.53 -6.08
C PRO A 270 -17.62 3.91 -6.73
N ASP A 271 -17.70 5.10 -7.31
CA ASP A 271 -18.85 5.46 -8.15
C ASP A 271 -18.84 4.57 -9.41
N PRO A 272 -19.98 4.03 -9.89
CA PRO A 272 -20.05 3.34 -11.18
C PRO A 272 -19.39 4.09 -12.34
N ALA A 273 -19.40 5.43 -12.34
CA ALA A 273 -18.70 6.24 -13.34
C ALA A 273 -17.17 6.16 -13.24
N GLU A 274 -16.62 6.00 -12.03
CA GLU A 274 -15.17 5.81 -11.80
C GLU A 274 -14.69 4.42 -12.26
N LEU A 275 -15.62 3.47 -12.45
CA LEU A 275 -15.33 2.10 -12.91
C LEU A 275 -15.39 1.93 -14.44
N SER A 276 -15.62 3.01 -15.20
CA SER A 276 -15.73 2.99 -16.66
C SER A 276 -14.65 3.87 -17.30
N SER A 277 -13.53 3.29 -17.76
CA SER A 277 -12.36 4.06 -18.23
C SER A 277 -11.94 3.79 -19.68
N ALA A 278 -12.87 3.35 -20.53
CA ALA A 278 -12.61 3.02 -21.94
C ALA A 278 -11.91 4.16 -22.73
N SER A 279 -12.08 5.44 -22.34
CA SER A 279 -11.44 6.58 -22.99
C SER A 279 -9.96 6.77 -22.63
N LEU A 280 -9.54 6.36 -21.42
CA LEU A 280 -8.17 6.51 -20.92
C LEU A 280 -7.21 5.52 -21.59
N ALA A 281 -7.63 4.26 -21.75
CA ALA A 281 -6.83 3.24 -22.43
C ALA A 281 -6.49 3.67 -23.87
N ALA A 282 -7.45 4.31 -24.56
CA ALA A 282 -7.25 4.79 -25.93
C ALA A 282 -6.28 5.98 -26.04
N SER A 283 -6.12 6.81 -25.00
CA SER A 283 -5.17 7.93 -25.01
C SER A 283 -3.73 7.47 -24.73
N LEU A 284 -3.55 6.45 -23.90
CA LEU A 284 -2.23 5.90 -23.57
C LEU A 284 -1.58 5.14 -24.74
N ALA A 285 -2.40 4.60 -25.64
CA ALA A 285 -1.93 3.90 -26.84
C ALA A 285 -1.28 4.80 -27.90
N ARG A 286 -1.48 6.13 -27.81
CA ARG A 286 -0.88 7.12 -28.71
C ARG A 286 0.56 7.45 -28.31
#